data_AF-A0A432SNH5-F1
#
_entry.id   AF-A0A432SNH5-F1
#
_cell.length_a   1.000
_cell.length_b   1.000
_cell.length_c   1.000
_cell.angle_alpha   90.00
_cell.angle_beta   90.00
_cell.angle_gamma   90.00
#
_symmetry.space_group_name_H-M   'P 1'
#
loop_
_entity.id
_entity.type
_entity.pdbx_description
1 polymer ?
#
loop_
_entity_poly.entity_id
_entity_poly.type
_entity_poly.pdbx_seq_one_letter_code
_entity_poly.pdbx_strand_id
1 'polypeptide(L)'
;MLFKTLTLTAIIISFVSSAYACDHKKHACSSAKTIAKSKNSPHQSTKKISPFLIPSGMPHMTKLLKQQWNSQDLNLSNSQKQKLLVVRQTTMKAVKSIAPRIKGLQKTIVRKAMANETPEVLEPMVKKLAQLKAKATNVHIRCIYDTAKILTKAQLAHLSK
;
A
#
# COMPACT_ATOMS: atom_id res chain seq x y z
N MET A 1 5.28 -15.12 70.09
CA MET A 1 6.34 -14.38 69.37
C MET A 1 6.36 -14.95 67.95
N LEU A 2 6.25 -14.27 66.81
CA LEU A 2 6.24 -12.86 66.43
C LEU A 2 5.55 -12.84 65.04
N PHE A 3 4.50 -12.04 64.86
CA PHE A 3 3.90 -11.77 63.55
C PHE A 3 4.87 -10.87 62.74
N LYS A 4 5.10 -11.15 61.46
CA LYS A 4 5.67 -10.18 60.52
C LYS A 4 4.71 -10.01 59.35
N THR A 5 3.97 -8.91 59.41
CA THR A 5 3.07 -8.39 58.39
C THR A 5 3.87 -7.79 57.24
N LEU A 6 3.53 -8.19 56.02
CA LEU A 6 4.09 -7.67 54.78
C LEU A 6 3.24 -6.47 54.34
N THR A 7 3.80 -5.26 54.44
CA THR A 7 3.12 -4.02 54.04
C THR A 7 3.20 -3.81 52.53
N LEU A 8 2.04 -3.78 51.89
CA LEU A 8 1.82 -3.47 50.47
C LEU A 8 1.89 -1.94 50.28
N THR A 9 2.94 -1.42 49.65
CA THR A 9 2.99 -0.01 49.24
C THR A 9 2.27 0.17 47.91
N ALA A 10 1.09 0.80 47.95
CA ALA A 10 0.33 1.22 46.78
C ALA A 10 1.00 2.43 46.11
N ILE A 11 1.37 2.28 44.84
CA ILE A 11 1.87 3.37 43.99
C ILE A 11 0.67 4.07 43.36
N ILE A 12 0.38 5.29 43.84
CA ILE A 12 -0.64 6.18 43.28
C ILE A 12 -0.03 6.88 42.07
N ILE A 13 -0.48 6.52 40.86
CA ILE A 13 -0.17 7.24 39.62
C ILE A 13 -1.21 8.34 39.44
N SER A 14 -0.80 9.60 39.66
CA SER A 14 -1.61 10.78 39.39
C SER A 14 -1.78 10.99 37.89
N PHE A 15 -3.01 10.80 37.38
CA PHE A 15 -3.42 11.21 36.05
C PHE A 15 -3.65 12.73 36.02
N VAL A 16 -2.82 13.45 35.26
CA VAL A 16 -3.09 14.85 34.90
C VAL A 16 -3.97 14.85 33.65
N SER A 17 -5.27 15.10 33.85
CA SER A 17 -6.22 15.34 32.76
C SER A 17 -6.02 16.75 32.20
N SER A 18 -5.35 16.85 31.04
CA SER A 18 -5.29 18.07 30.24
C SER A 18 -6.61 18.24 29.47
N ALA A 19 -7.55 18.98 30.06
CA ALA A 19 -8.77 19.41 29.40
C ALA A 19 -8.45 20.49 28.35
N TYR A 20 -8.59 20.15 27.07
CA TYR A 20 -8.64 21.13 25.99
C TYR A 20 -10.05 21.75 25.97
N ALA A 21 -10.15 22.98 26.47
CA ALA A 21 -11.31 23.83 26.25
C ALA A 21 -11.22 24.42 24.82
N CYS A 22 -12.12 24.00 23.93
CA CYS A 22 -12.38 24.71 22.67
C CYS A 22 -13.44 25.79 22.92
N ASP A 23 -13.00 27.03 22.93
CA ASP A 23 -13.81 28.24 23.04
C ASP A 23 -14.68 28.43 21.78
N HIS A 24 -16.00 28.48 22.00
CA HIS A 24 -17.04 28.60 20.99
C HIS A 24 -17.27 30.08 20.66
N LYS A 25 -16.34 30.72 19.92
CA LYS A 25 -16.59 32.04 19.36
C LYS A 25 -17.50 31.96 18.13
N LYS A 26 -18.77 32.30 18.39
CA LYS A 26 -19.80 32.63 17.41
C LYS A 26 -19.31 33.79 16.52
N HIS A 27 -18.95 33.48 15.28
CA HIS A 27 -18.93 34.46 14.21
C HIS A 27 -20.07 34.13 13.25
N ALA A 28 -21.14 34.92 13.36
CA ALA A 28 -22.16 35.05 12.34
C ALA A 28 -21.49 35.58 11.07
N CYS A 29 -21.45 34.77 10.00
CA CYS A 29 -21.13 35.27 8.67
C CYS A 29 -22.41 35.26 7.85
N SER A 30 -22.85 36.49 7.57
CA SER A 30 -23.98 36.86 6.73
C SER A 30 -23.92 36.17 5.37
N SER A 31 -25.02 35.52 5.00
CA SER A 31 -25.24 34.91 3.69
C SER A 31 -25.88 35.93 2.76
N ALA A 32 -25.13 36.46 1.78
CA ALA A 32 -25.72 37.08 0.59
C ALA A 32 -24.69 37.18 -0.54
N LYS A 33 -25.11 36.74 -1.75
CA LYS A 33 -24.46 36.90 -3.08
C LYS A 33 -23.21 36.01 -3.26
N THR A 34 -23.08 35.15 -4.27
CA THR A 34 -23.61 35.13 -5.64
C THR A 34 -23.54 33.68 -6.15
N ILE A 35 -24.62 33.11 -6.68
CA ILE A 35 -24.58 31.82 -7.38
C ILE A 35 -24.01 32.07 -8.78
N ALA A 36 -22.68 32.12 -8.88
CA ALA A 36 -21.99 31.92 -10.15
C ALA A 36 -21.88 30.39 -10.36
N LYS A 37 -22.55 29.90 -11.40
CA LYS A 37 -22.58 28.50 -11.83
C LYS A 37 -21.19 28.11 -12.34
N SER A 38 -20.29 27.72 -11.43
CA SER A 38 -18.97 27.17 -11.78
C SER A 38 -19.17 25.81 -12.46
N LYS A 39 -19.01 25.78 -13.79
CA LYS A 39 -18.93 24.57 -14.62
C LYS A 39 -17.52 23.95 -14.62
N ASN A 40 -16.77 24.10 -13.53
CA ASN A 40 -15.49 23.39 -13.37
C ASN A 40 -15.71 22.17 -12.48
N SER A 41 -16.26 21.11 -13.05
CA SER A 41 -16.10 19.78 -12.47
C SER A 41 -14.60 19.46 -12.51
N PRO A 42 -13.90 19.31 -11.38
CA PRO A 42 -12.52 18.87 -11.44
C PRO A 42 -12.56 17.46 -12.02
N HIS A 43 -12.00 17.29 -13.21
CA HIS A 43 -11.73 15.97 -13.75
C HIS A 43 -10.71 15.32 -12.81
N GLN A 44 -11.22 14.68 -11.76
CA GLN A 44 -10.45 14.03 -10.73
C GLN A 44 -9.81 12.82 -11.39
N SER A 45 -8.63 13.00 -11.98
CA SER A 45 -7.86 11.93 -12.59
C SER A 45 -7.74 10.83 -11.53
N THR A 46 -8.40 9.68 -11.76
CA THR A 46 -8.46 8.64 -10.75
C THR A 46 -7.04 8.10 -10.56
N LYS A 47 -6.37 8.56 -9.49
CA LYS A 47 -5.01 8.13 -9.15
C LYS A 47 -5.03 6.62 -9.04
N LYS A 48 -4.32 5.94 -9.95
CA LYS A 48 -4.32 4.46 -10.01
C LYS A 48 -3.77 3.94 -8.68
N ILE A 49 -4.60 3.20 -7.95
CA ILE A 49 -4.22 2.57 -6.69
C ILE A 49 -3.20 1.46 -7.00
N SER A 50 -1.99 1.60 -6.45
CA SER A 50 -0.99 0.54 -6.54
C SER A 50 -1.40 -0.65 -5.67
N PRO A 51 -1.30 -1.90 -6.18
CA PRO A 51 -1.56 -3.10 -5.40
C PRO A 51 -0.42 -3.43 -4.42
N PHE A 52 0.71 -2.74 -4.49
CA PHE A 52 1.89 -3.05 -3.69
C PHE A 52 1.91 -2.23 -2.39
N LEU A 53 2.51 -2.81 -1.35
CA LEU A 53 2.80 -2.13 -0.09
C LEU A 53 3.96 -1.14 -0.28
N ILE A 54 4.97 -1.53 -1.06
CA ILE A 54 6.10 -0.70 -1.48
C ILE A 54 5.84 -0.29 -2.94
N PRO A 55 5.25 0.89 -3.21
CA PRO A 55 4.75 1.24 -4.55
C PRO A 55 5.85 1.74 -5.51
N SER A 56 7.01 2.13 -4.99
CA SER A 56 8.12 2.72 -5.75
C SER A 56 9.47 2.17 -5.28
N GLY A 57 10.53 2.39 -6.07
CA GLY A 57 11.89 1.97 -5.73
C GLY A 57 12.26 0.54 -6.16
N MET A 58 11.30 -0.26 -6.61
CA MET A 58 11.56 -1.61 -7.16
C MET A 58 11.43 -1.64 -8.69
N PRO A 59 12.35 -2.29 -9.42
CA PRO A 59 12.29 -2.36 -10.87
C PRO A 59 11.10 -3.21 -11.34
N HIS A 60 10.43 -2.76 -12.40
CA HIS A 60 9.40 -3.55 -13.08
C HIS A 60 10.04 -4.49 -14.10
N MET A 61 10.71 -5.55 -13.62
CA MET A 61 11.46 -6.51 -14.46
C MET A 61 10.64 -7.03 -15.63
N THR A 62 9.38 -7.38 -15.40
CA THR A 62 8.47 -7.86 -16.44
C THR A 62 8.23 -6.83 -17.56
N LYS A 63 8.27 -5.52 -17.26
CA LYS A 63 8.14 -4.45 -18.27
C LYS A 63 9.46 -4.28 -19.02
N LEU A 64 10.58 -4.16 -18.29
CA LEU A 64 11.93 -3.99 -18.85
C LEU A 64 12.26 -5.13 -19.82
N LEU A 65 12.04 -6.38 -19.41
CA LEU A 65 12.23 -7.56 -20.25
C LEU A 65 11.35 -7.53 -21.50
N LYS A 66 10.09 -7.07 -21.40
CA LYS A 66 9.20 -7.00 -22.57
C LYS A 66 9.72 -6.00 -23.59
N GLN A 67 10.27 -4.87 -23.13
CA GLN A 67 10.82 -3.83 -24.00
C GLN A 67 12.09 -4.31 -24.72
N GLN A 68 12.87 -5.18 -24.09
CA GLN A 68 14.17 -5.65 -24.60
C GLN A 68 14.16 -7.12 -25.07
N TRP A 69 12.98 -7.73 -25.22
CA TRP A 69 12.82 -9.19 -25.39
C TRP A 69 13.58 -9.78 -26.58
N ASN A 70 13.69 -9.01 -27.66
CA ASN A 70 14.39 -9.37 -28.90
C ASN A 70 15.58 -8.44 -29.18
N SER A 71 16.05 -7.70 -28.18
CA SER A 71 17.25 -6.86 -28.36
C SER A 71 18.48 -7.73 -28.54
N GLN A 72 19.32 -7.34 -29.49
CA GLN A 72 20.61 -7.98 -29.70
C GLN A 72 21.54 -7.77 -28.50
N ASP A 73 21.42 -6.63 -27.82
CA ASP A 73 22.24 -6.29 -26.65
C ASP A 73 21.94 -7.16 -25.41
N LEU A 74 20.67 -7.52 -25.17
CA LEU A 74 20.32 -8.42 -24.07
C LEU A 74 20.63 -9.89 -24.40
N ASN A 75 20.67 -10.24 -25.68
CA ASN A 75 21.02 -11.55 -26.22
C ASN A 75 20.50 -12.75 -25.40
N LEU A 76 19.19 -12.78 -25.14
CA LEU A 76 18.58 -13.85 -24.33
C LEU A 76 18.61 -15.17 -25.09
N SER A 77 19.18 -16.21 -24.47
CA SER A 77 19.09 -17.56 -25.02
C SER A 77 17.65 -18.07 -25.02
N ASN A 78 17.34 -19.03 -25.88
CA ASN A 78 16.00 -19.65 -25.92
C ASN A 78 15.61 -20.24 -24.55
N SER A 79 16.57 -20.87 -23.84
CA SER A 79 16.34 -21.39 -22.49
C SER A 79 15.99 -20.29 -21.48
N GLN A 80 16.69 -19.14 -21.53
CA GLN A 80 16.38 -17.99 -20.69
C GLN A 80 14.97 -17.44 -20.99
N LYS A 81 14.63 -17.27 -22.27
CA LYS A 81 13.31 -16.78 -22.68
C LYS A 81 12.19 -17.66 -22.12
N GLN A 82 12.31 -18.99 -22.21
CA GLN A 82 11.31 -19.90 -21.66
C GLN A 82 11.17 -19.77 -20.14
N LYS A 83 12.27 -19.74 -19.40
CA LYS A 83 12.24 -19.55 -17.94
C LYS A 83 11.62 -18.20 -17.55
N LEU A 84 11.94 -17.12 -18.27
CA LEU A 84 11.40 -15.78 -18.02
C LEU A 84 9.89 -15.69 -18.32
N LEU A 85 9.39 -16.42 -19.32
CA LEU A 85 7.95 -16.51 -19.60
C LEU A 85 7.21 -17.16 -18.42
N VAL A 86 7.76 -18.23 -17.84
CA VAL A 86 7.19 -18.89 -16.65
C VAL A 86 7.16 -17.93 -15.45
N VAL A 87 8.26 -17.20 -15.19
CA VAL A 87 8.32 -16.18 -14.13
C VAL A 87 7.27 -15.10 -14.37
N ARG A 88 7.16 -14.58 -15.60
CA ARG A 88 6.17 -13.57 -15.97
C ARG A 88 4.75 -14.06 -15.76
N GLN A 89 4.41 -15.25 -16.26
CA GLN A 89 3.06 -15.80 -16.19
C GLN A 89 2.63 -16.01 -14.74
N THR A 90 3.49 -16.62 -13.92
CA THR A 90 3.26 -16.85 -12.50
C THR A 90 3.05 -15.53 -11.74
N THR A 91 3.93 -14.55 -11.98
CA THR A 91 3.85 -13.22 -11.37
C THR A 91 2.57 -12.51 -11.75
N MET A 92 2.25 -12.45 -13.04
CA MET A 92 1.05 -11.77 -13.53
C MET A 92 -0.22 -12.43 -13.04
N LYS A 93 -0.28 -13.77 -13.00
CA LYS A 93 -1.43 -14.53 -12.47
C LYS A 93 -1.66 -14.21 -11.00
N ALA A 94 -0.60 -14.20 -10.19
CA ALA A 94 -0.68 -13.90 -8.76
C ALA A 94 -1.09 -12.43 -8.49
N VAL A 95 -0.52 -11.46 -9.21
CA VAL A 95 -0.91 -10.05 -9.04
C VAL A 95 -2.36 -9.82 -9.51
N LYS A 96 -2.76 -10.41 -10.64
CA LYS A 96 -4.14 -10.28 -11.17
C LYS A 96 -5.20 -10.84 -10.22
N SER A 97 -4.90 -11.89 -9.45
CA SER A 97 -5.86 -12.44 -8.49
C SER A 97 -5.98 -11.62 -7.20
N ILE A 98 -4.95 -10.85 -6.83
CA ILE A 98 -4.91 -10.07 -5.58
C ILE A 98 -5.35 -8.61 -5.79
N ALA A 99 -4.97 -7.98 -6.90
CA ALA A 99 -5.20 -6.56 -7.13
C ALA A 99 -6.68 -6.12 -7.07
N PRO A 100 -7.66 -6.87 -7.62
CA PRO A 100 -9.06 -6.52 -7.49
C PRO A 100 -9.55 -6.53 -6.04
N ARG A 101 -9.07 -7.49 -5.23
CA ARG A 101 -9.42 -7.62 -3.81
C ARG A 101 -8.89 -6.44 -3.00
N ILE A 102 -7.65 -6.02 -3.27
CA ILE A 102 -7.05 -4.81 -2.67
C ILE A 102 -7.89 -3.58 -3.02
N LYS A 103 -8.20 -3.39 -4.31
CA LYS A 103 -8.98 -2.24 -4.78
C LYS A 103 -10.38 -2.21 -4.14
N GLY A 104 -11.06 -3.35 -4.09
CA GLY A 104 -12.37 -3.49 -3.48
C GLY A 104 -12.34 -3.18 -1.98
N LEU A 105 -11.41 -3.80 -1.25
CA LEU A 105 -11.29 -3.61 0.19
C LEU A 105 -10.93 -2.17 0.56
N GLN A 106 -9.99 -1.56 -0.16
CA GLN A 106 -9.62 -0.15 0.06
C GLN A 106 -10.80 0.79 -0.18
N LYS A 107 -11.59 0.58 -1.25
CA LYS A 107 -12.81 1.37 -1.49
C LYS A 107 -13.82 1.21 -0.36
N THR A 108 -14.01 0.00 0.15
CA THR A 108 -14.93 -0.27 1.27
C THR A 108 -14.46 0.42 2.55
N ILE A 109 -13.17 0.35 2.88
CA ILE A 109 -12.60 1.04 4.05
C ILE A 109 -12.83 2.55 3.95
N VAL A 110 -12.50 3.16 2.80
CA VAL A 110 -12.70 4.60 2.58
C VAL A 110 -14.18 4.96 2.74
N ARG A 111 -15.09 4.20 2.11
CA ARG A 111 -16.53 4.46 2.21
C ARG A 111 -17.03 4.38 3.67
N LYS A 112 -16.64 3.35 4.42
CA LYS A 112 -17.04 3.18 5.82
C LYS A 112 -16.46 4.27 6.73
N ALA A 113 -15.19 4.64 6.52
CA ALA A 113 -14.57 5.75 7.24
C ALA A 113 -15.30 7.08 7.00
N MET A 114 -15.69 7.36 5.75
CA MET A 114 -16.49 8.56 5.42
C MET A 114 -17.92 8.51 5.97
N ALA A 115 -18.41 7.33 6.34
CA ALA A 115 -19.70 7.13 7.01
C ALA A 115 -19.58 7.13 8.55
N ASN A 116 -18.44 7.59 9.10
CA ASN A 116 -18.15 7.64 10.53
C ASN A 116 -18.19 6.28 11.25
N GLU A 117 -17.88 5.19 10.53
CA GLU A 117 -17.64 3.88 11.14
C GLU A 117 -16.46 3.96 12.14
N THR A 118 -16.57 3.25 13.27
CA THR A 118 -15.56 3.34 14.33
C THR A 118 -14.22 2.69 13.92
N PRO A 119 -13.08 3.15 14.48
CA PRO A 119 -11.78 2.54 14.23
C PRO A 119 -11.75 1.03 14.52
N GLU A 120 -12.46 0.54 15.54
CA GLU A 120 -12.50 -0.86 15.94
C GLU A 120 -13.10 -1.76 14.85
N VAL A 121 -14.11 -1.26 14.14
CA VAL A 121 -14.72 -1.97 13.00
C VAL A 121 -13.81 -1.91 11.76
N LEU A 122 -13.09 -0.81 11.57
CA LEU A 122 -12.21 -0.60 10.40
C LEU A 122 -10.87 -1.32 10.53
N GLU A 123 -10.33 -1.45 11.75
CA GLU A 123 -9.02 -2.03 12.05
C GLU A 123 -8.79 -3.42 11.41
N PRO A 124 -9.68 -4.41 11.55
CA PRO A 124 -9.49 -5.72 10.92
C PRO A 124 -9.45 -5.63 9.39
N MET A 125 -10.19 -4.69 8.78
CA MET A 125 -10.18 -4.44 7.34
C MET A 125 -8.84 -3.84 6.89
N VAL A 126 -8.31 -2.89 7.64
CA VAL A 126 -7.00 -2.26 7.40
C VAL A 126 -5.88 -3.29 7.52
N LYS A 127 -5.90 -4.13 8.58
CA LYS A 127 -4.97 -5.24 8.74
C LYS A 127 -5.03 -6.20 7.53
N LYS A 128 -6.24 -6.55 7.08
CA LYS A 128 -6.41 -7.41 5.90
C LYS A 128 -5.89 -6.76 4.61
N LEU A 129 -6.11 -5.46 4.44
CA LEU A 129 -5.57 -4.70 3.30
C LEU A 129 -4.04 -4.73 3.31
N ALA A 130 -3.41 -4.49 4.46
CA ALA A 130 -1.96 -4.54 4.62
C ALA A 130 -1.41 -5.93 4.27
N GLN A 131 -2.03 -7.00 4.77
CA GLN A 131 -1.66 -8.40 4.42
C GLN A 131 -1.72 -8.67 2.91
N LEU A 132 -2.78 -8.21 2.23
CA LEU A 132 -2.92 -8.41 0.79
C LEU A 132 -1.85 -7.63 0.00
N LYS A 133 -1.57 -6.37 0.39
CA LYS A 133 -0.53 -5.55 -0.23
C LYS A 133 0.88 -6.13 0.01
N ALA A 134 1.13 -6.67 1.20
CA ALA A 134 2.36 -7.39 1.52
C ALA A 134 2.52 -8.63 0.62
N LYS A 135 1.45 -9.43 0.46
CA LYS A 135 1.45 -10.59 -0.44
C LYS A 135 1.76 -10.20 -1.89
N ALA A 136 1.15 -9.12 -2.40
CA ALA A 136 1.45 -8.62 -3.73
C ALA A 136 2.91 -8.14 -3.87
N THR A 137 3.44 -7.50 -2.83
CA THR A 137 4.85 -7.03 -2.78
C THR A 137 5.81 -8.22 -2.80
N ASN A 138 5.54 -9.28 -2.03
CA ASN A 138 6.35 -10.49 -2.02
C ASN A 138 6.36 -11.19 -3.38
N VAL A 139 5.24 -11.18 -4.12
CA VAL A 139 5.20 -11.66 -5.51
C VAL A 139 6.13 -10.83 -6.42
N HIS A 140 6.18 -9.51 -6.24
CA HIS A 140 7.07 -8.63 -7.01
C HIS A 140 8.55 -8.86 -6.64
N ILE A 141 8.88 -8.93 -5.34
CA ILE A 141 10.23 -9.27 -4.86
C ILE A 141 10.68 -10.62 -5.44
N ARG A 142 9.78 -11.62 -5.43
CA ARG A 142 10.08 -12.94 -6.00
C ARG A 142 10.33 -12.87 -7.51
N CYS A 143 9.54 -12.08 -8.24
CA CYS A 143 9.76 -11.85 -9.67
C CYS A 143 11.16 -11.25 -9.95
N ILE A 144 11.59 -10.27 -9.15
CA ILE A 144 12.92 -9.66 -9.25
C ILE A 144 14.00 -10.73 -9.03
N TYR A 145 13.88 -11.48 -7.94
CA TYR A 145 14.83 -12.53 -7.57
C TYR A 145 14.94 -13.64 -8.62
N ASP A 146 13.81 -14.20 -9.06
CA ASP A 146 13.80 -15.30 -10.03
C ASP A 146 14.32 -14.84 -11.40
N THR A 147 14.02 -13.59 -11.80
CA THR A 147 14.58 -13.00 -13.02
C THR A 147 16.10 -12.86 -12.90
N ALA A 148 16.60 -12.35 -11.77
CA ALA A 148 18.03 -12.19 -11.54
C ALA A 148 18.80 -13.52 -11.52
N LYS A 149 18.15 -14.62 -11.16
CA LYS A 149 18.73 -15.97 -11.25
C LYS A 149 18.84 -16.51 -12.67
N ILE A 150 18.02 -16.03 -13.60
CA ILE A 150 17.99 -16.51 -14.99
C ILE A 150 19.00 -15.74 -15.85
N LEU A 151 19.18 -14.46 -15.56
CA LEU A 151 20.03 -13.55 -16.32
C LEU A 151 21.48 -13.58 -15.83
N THR A 152 22.41 -13.30 -16.73
CA THR A 152 23.81 -13.04 -16.35
C THR A 152 23.92 -11.67 -15.68
N LYS A 153 25.03 -11.43 -14.97
CA LYS A 153 25.33 -10.11 -14.37
C LYS A 153 25.35 -9.00 -15.43
N ALA A 154 25.90 -9.28 -16.62
CA ALA A 154 25.95 -8.33 -17.73
C ALA A 154 24.54 -8.00 -18.27
N GLN A 155 23.68 -9.02 -18.44
CA GLN A 155 22.28 -8.82 -18.86
C GLN A 155 21.48 -8.02 -17.82
N LEU A 156 21.69 -8.29 -16.53
CA LEU A 156 21.06 -7.51 -15.46
C LEU A 156 21.50 -6.06 -15.46
N ALA A 157 22.80 -5.80 -15.59
CA ALA A 157 23.34 -4.45 -15.67
C ALA A 157 22.79 -3.68 -16.88
N HIS A 158 22.53 -4.37 -18.00
CA HIS A 158 21.90 -3.76 -19.17
C HIS A 158 20.44 -3.33 -18.90
N LEU A 159 19.69 -4.07 -18.08
CA LEU A 159 18.29 -3.74 -17.75
C LEU A 159 18.14 -2.59 -16.74
N SER A 160 19.21 -2.22 -16.03
CA SER A 160 19.22 -1.15 -15.03
C SER A 160 19.82 0.16 -15.52
N LYS A 161 20.20 0.25 -16.80
CA LYS A 161 20.59 1.50 -17.47
C LYS A 161 19.36 2.27 -17.89
#